data_AF-A0AAN2PDV4-F1
#
_entry.id   AF-A0AAN2PDV4-F1
#
_cell.length_a   1.000
_cell.length_b   1.000
_cell.length_c   1.000
_cell.angle_alpha   90.00
_cell.angle_beta   90.00
_cell.angle_gamma   90.00
#
_symmetry.space_group_name_H-M   'P 1'
#
loop_
_entity.id
_entity.type
_entity.pdbx_description
1 polymer ?
#
loop_
_entity_poly.entity_id
_entity_poly.type
_entity_poly.pdbx_seq_one_letter_code
_entity_poly.pdbx_strand_id
1 'polypeptide(L)'
;MESPNVATNTKQEEPQIQSTTNVLKFIIYSLIGSFMFFIPITINGVSSIPIDHIVTWIKVTLPSAVPIYALIVILLGAVYPFISKTWSKDKVSIVFSLLKVLGAVVAILIYFKIGPEWLMAPSMGPFLFEKLVIPVGLVVPLGAIFLALLIGYGLLEFLGVLMQPIMRPIFKTPGRSAVDMVADLAGSYSIGMLITNRLYKEGKYTLKEAAIIATGFSTVSATFMIVVAKTLGLMDLWSLFFWVSLGITYLVTAITVRIWPLNKMSDEYYSDNADPEEVIKEGLFRNAWNSAMVGANNSVSLGRNYGRT
;
A
#
# COMPACT_ATOMS: atom_id res chain seq x y z
N MET A 1 19.64 -61.24 -25.62
CA MET A 1 18.91 -60.30 -26.49
C MET A 1 17.96 -59.54 -25.59
N GLU A 2 18.49 -58.62 -24.79
CA GLU A 2 18.61 -57.17 -25.07
C GLU A 2 17.26 -56.43 -25.00
N SER A 3 17.17 -55.54 -24.01
CA SER A 3 16.14 -54.50 -23.84
C SER A 3 16.13 -53.52 -25.01
N PRO A 4 15.05 -52.72 -25.20
CA PRO A 4 15.10 -51.35 -24.69
C PRO A 4 13.73 -50.86 -24.16
N ASN A 5 13.62 -50.31 -22.95
CA ASN A 5 13.93 -48.90 -22.59
C ASN A 5 13.39 -47.85 -23.58
N VAL A 6 12.22 -47.27 -23.28
CA VAL A 6 11.86 -45.92 -23.75
C VAL A 6 11.24 -45.15 -22.58
N ALA A 7 12.11 -44.54 -21.79
CA ALA A 7 11.78 -43.31 -21.09
C ALA A 7 11.81 -42.17 -22.13
N THR A 8 10.67 -41.55 -22.41
CA THR A 8 10.63 -40.25 -23.08
C THR A 8 10.34 -39.19 -22.03
N ASN A 9 11.42 -38.71 -21.41
CA ASN A 9 11.45 -37.44 -20.70
C ASN A 9 11.11 -36.33 -21.70
N THR A 10 9.87 -35.85 -21.71
CA THR A 10 9.55 -34.55 -22.31
C THR A 10 10.06 -33.49 -21.33
N LYS A 11 11.30 -33.04 -21.52
CA LYS A 11 11.75 -31.76 -20.97
C LYS A 11 10.79 -30.70 -21.52
N GLN A 12 9.90 -30.18 -20.67
CA GLN A 12 9.22 -28.92 -20.94
C GLN A 12 10.34 -27.87 -21.06
N GLU A 13 10.49 -27.29 -22.25
CA GLU A 13 11.38 -26.16 -22.48
C GLU A 13 10.89 -24.97 -21.66
N GLU A 14 11.62 -24.60 -20.60
CA GLU A 14 11.44 -23.32 -19.91
C GLU A 14 11.68 -22.19 -20.93
N PRO A 15 10.74 -21.24 -21.12
CA PRO A 15 10.96 -20.12 -22.02
C PRO A 15 12.21 -19.34 -21.56
N GLN A 16 13.02 -18.83 -22.49
CA GLN A 16 14.12 -17.92 -22.16
C GLN A 16 13.56 -16.57 -21.65
N ILE A 17 13.30 -16.47 -20.34
CA ILE A 17 12.70 -15.30 -19.67
C ILE A 17 13.76 -14.23 -19.32
N GLN A 18 15.05 -14.56 -19.42
CA GLN A 18 16.15 -13.68 -19.02
C GLN A 18 16.65 -12.83 -20.19
N SER A 19 15.98 -11.71 -20.48
CA SER A 19 16.60 -10.65 -21.28
C SER A 19 17.35 -9.67 -20.36
N THR A 20 18.57 -9.26 -20.75
CA THR A 20 19.35 -8.24 -20.02
C THR A 20 18.54 -6.96 -19.79
N THR A 21 17.65 -6.63 -20.72
CA THR A 21 16.71 -5.52 -20.62
C THR A 21 15.69 -5.71 -19.49
N ASN A 22 15.14 -6.92 -19.30
CA ASN A 22 14.20 -7.20 -18.21
C ASN A 22 14.89 -7.20 -16.85
N VAL A 23 16.11 -7.74 -16.77
CA VAL A 23 16.94 -7.67 -15.56
C VAL A 23 17.25 -6.22 -15.18
N LEU A 24 17.66 -5.40 -16.16
CA LEU A 24 17.98 -4.00 -15.90
C LEU A 24 16.73 -3.19 -15.48
N LYS A 25 15.58 -3.42 -16.13
CA LYS A 25 14.30 -2.83 -15.73
C LYS A 25 13.90 -3.27 -14.32
N PHE A 26 13.97 -4.57 -14.02
CA PHE A 26 13.74 -5.12 -12.68
C PHE A 26 14.58 -4.37 -11.65
N ILE A 27 15.90 -4.34 -11.83
CA ILE A 27 16.82 -3.74 -10.87
C ILE A 27 16.55 -2.24 -10.70
N ILE A 28 16.50 -1.48 -11.80
CA ILE A 28 16.39 -0.02 -11.73
C ILE A 28 15.07 0.42 -11.12
N TYR A 29 13.93 -0.10 -11.61
CA TYR A 29 12.63 0.35 -11.13
C TYR A 29 12.31 -0.16 -9.73
N SER A 30 12.73 -1.39 -9.40
CA SER A 30 12.61 -1.92 -8.04
C SER A 30 13.48 -1.15 -7.06
N LEU A 31 14.70 -0.75 -7.44
CA LEU A 31 15.55 0.09 -6.60
C LEU A 31 14.95 1.47 -6.39
N ILE A 32 14.40 2.10 -7.43
CA ILE A 32 13.74 3.41 -7.30
C ILE A 32 12.52 3.29 -6.41
N GLY A 33 11.62 2.33 -6.65
CA GLY A 33 10.44 2.11 -5.81
C GLY A 33 10.83 1.81 -4.36
N SER A 34 11.78 0.89 -4.16
CA SER A 34 12.28 0.50 -2.84
C SER A 34 12.91 1.67 -2.10
N PHE A 35 13.75 2.47 -2.76
CA PHE A 35 14.33 3.68 -2.17
C PHE A 35 13.25 4.66 -1.74
N MET A 36 12.26 4.91 -2.60
CA MET A 36 11.20 5.90 -2.35
C MET A 36 10.26 5.51 -1.21
N PHE A 37 10.05 4.20 -0.95
CA PHE A 37 9.14 3.72 0.09
C PHE A 37 9.82 3.17 1.35
N PHE A 38 11.05 2.68 1.29
CA PHE A 38 11.63 1.88 2.39
C PHE A 38 12.93 2.44 2.97
N ILE A 39 13.62 3.35 2.27
CA ILE A 39 14.90 3.87 2.74
C ILE A 39 14.67 5.23 3.39
N PRO A 40 14.59 5.33 4.73
CA PRO A 40 14.44 6.62 5.38
C PRO A 40 15.69 7.47 5.14
N ILE A 41 15.48 8.72 4.77
CA ILE A 41 16.53 9.73 4.63
C ILE A 41 16.29 10.85 5.64
N THR A 42 17.37 11.41 6.16
CA THR A 42 17.29 12.54 7.08
C THR A 42 17.51 13.83 6.30
N ILE A 43 16.47 14.66 6.20
CA ILE A 43 16.54 15.99 5.62
C ILE A 43 16.10 16.98 6.70
N ASN A 44 16.90 18.02 6.94
CA ASN A 44 16.62 19.05 7.96
C ASN A 44 16.31 18.50 9.37
N GLY A 45 16.98 17.40 9.75
CA GLY A 45 16.82 16.76 11.07
C GLY A 45 15.56 15.90 11.24
N VAL A 46 14.75 15.75 10.19
CA VAL A 46 13.59 14.85 10.18
C VAL A 46 13.94 13.59 9.39
N SER A 47 13.89 12.43 10.04
CA SER A 47 14.06 11.13 9.39
C SER A 47 12.71 10.63 8.90
N SER A 48 12.56 10.46 7.60
CA SER A 48 11.34 9.98 6.95
C SER A 48 11.64 9.43 5.55
N ILE A 49 10.67 8.79 4.92
CA ILE A 49 10.85 8.26 3.56
C ILE A 49 10.90 9.37 2.50
N PRO A 50 11.54 9.17 1.35
CA PRO A 50 11.69 10.20 0.32
C PRO A 50 10.37 10.79 -0.17
N ILE A 51 9.29 9.99 -0.28
CA ILE A 51 7.97 10.50 -0.69
C ILE A 51 7.42 11.50 0.33
N ASP A 52 7.61 11.27 1.62
CA ASP A 52 7.17 12.21 2.67
C ASP A 52 7.98 13.51 2.64
N HIS A 53 9.27 13.44 2.31
CA HIS A 53 10.09 14.63 2.07
C HIS A 53 9.62 15.41 0.85
N ILE A 54 9.22 14.76 -0.24
CA ILE A 54 8.63 15.42 -1.41
C ILE A 54 7.31 16.10 -1.03
N VAL A 55 6.44 15.41 -0.29
CA VAL A 55 5.17 15.99 0.18
C VAL A 55 5.42 17.19 1.08
N THR A 56 6.36 17.09 2.01
CA THR A 56 6.76 18.18 2.89
C THR A 56 7.35 19.36 2.10
N TRP A 57 8.20 19.08 1.12
CA TRP A 57 8.78 20.08 0.23
C TRP A 57 7.69 20.82 -0.57
N ILE A 58 6.70 20.10 -1.13
CA ILE A 58 5.56 20.71 -1.83
C ILE A 58 4.76 21.61 -0.87
N LYS A 59 4.49 21.15 0.36
CA LYS A 59 3.77 21.91 1.38
C LYS A 59 4.47 23.22 1.76
N VAL A 60 5.79 23.19 1.92
CA VAL A 60 6.59 24.37 2.31
C VAL A 60 6.77 25.32 1.14
N THR A 61 6.96 24.80 -0.07
CA THR A 61 7.19 25.61 -1.28
C THR A 61 5.91 26.27 -1.78
N LEU A 62 4.76 25.60 -1.65
CA LEU A 62 3.47 26.05 -2.17
C LEU A 62 2.38 26.13 -1.08
N PRO A 63 2.59 26.91 0.00
CA PRO A 63 1.73 26.88 1.20
C PRO A 63 0.30 27.35 0.92
N SER A 64 0.10 28.23 -0.08
CA SER A 64 -1.23 28.72 -0.47
C SER A 64 -1.92 27.81 -1.50
N ALA A 65 -1.16 27.13 -2.36
CA ALA A 65 -1.73 26.31 -3.43
C ALA A 65 -2.14 24.92 -2.96
N VAL A 66 -1.42 24.35 -1.98
CA VAL A 66 -1.70 23.01 -1.45
C VAL A 66 -3.09 22.88 -0.79
N PRO A 67 -3.53 23.83 0.07
CA PRO A 67 -4.90 23.85 0.58
C PRO A 67 -5.97 23.91 -0.53
N ILE A 68 -5.71 24.69 -1.59
CA ILE A 68 -6.61 24.81 -2.75
C ILE A 68 -6.68 23.48 -3.51
N TYR A 69 -5.53 22.86 -3.75
CA TYR A 69 -5.45 21.53 -4.35
C TYR A 69 -6.25 20.50 -3.55
N ALA A 70 -6.05 20.44 -2.23
CA ALA A 70 -6.78 19.53 -1.36
C ALA A 70 -8.30 19.76 -1.42
N LEU A 71 -8.74 21.03 -1.42
CA LEU A 71 -10.14 21.39 -1.57
C LEU A 71 -10.70 20.93 -2.92
N ILE A 72 -9.98 21.15 -4.02
CA ILE A 72 -10.38 20.69 -5.36
C ILE A 72 -10.53 19.17 -5.38
N VAL A 73 -9.57 18.43 -4.83
CA VAL A 73 -9.64 16.95 -4.75
C VAL A 73 -10.86 16.49 -3.97
N ILE A 74 -11.17 17.13 -2.84
CA ILE A 74 -12.38 16.83 -2.04
C ILE A 74 -13.65 17.10 -2.85
N LEU A 75 -13.73 18.26 -3.51
CA LEU A 75 -14.89 18.63 -4.32
C LEU A 75 -15.10 17.67 -5.48
N LEU A 76 -14.03 17.33 -6.22
CA LEU A 76 -14.08 16.33 -7.27
C LEU A 76 -14.52 14.97 -6.72
N GLY A 77 -13.97 14.54 -5.59
CA GLY A 77 -14.33 13.29 -4.92
C GLY A 77 -15.79 13.23 -4.45
N ALA A 78 -16.37 14.37 -4.08
CA ALA A 78 -17.77 14.51 -3.71
C ALA A 78 -18.70 14.54 -4.91
N VAL A 79 -18.30 15.18 -6.01
CA VAL A 79 -19.11 15.32 -7.24
C VAL A 79 -19.04 14.05 -8.11
N TYR A 80 -17.90 13.36 -8.15
CA TYR A 80 -17.65 12.20 -9.02
C TYR A 80 -18.71 11.09 -8.93
N PRO A 81 -19.20 10.66 -7.74
CA PRO A 81 -20.25 9.65 -7.63
C PRO A 81 -21.58 10.04 -8.30
N PHE A 82 -21.89 11.34 -8.35
CA PHE A 82 -23.12 11.87 -8.96
C PHE A 82 -23.01 11.93 -10.48
N ILE A 83 -21.86 12.39 -11.00
CA ILE A 83 -21.59 12.40 -12.45
C ILE A 83 -21.55 10.96 -13.00
N SER A 84 -20.85 10.07 -12.29
CA SER A 84 -20.73 8.65 -12.69
C SER A 84 -21.99 7.82 -12.39
N LYS A 85 -23.05 8.42 -11.82
CA LYS A 85 -24.29 7.75 -11.38
C LYS A 85 -24.05 6.54 -10.47
N THR A 86 -22.92 6.51 -9.76
CA THR A 86 -22.56 5.43 -8.83
C THR A 86 -23.08 5.67 -7.41
N TRP A 87 -23.50 6.90 -7.10
CA TRP A 87 -23.91 7.31 -5.76
C TRP A 87 -25.08 6.52 -5.16
N SER A 88 -25.98 5.99 -6.00
CA SER A 88 -27.19 5.29 -5.57
C SER A 88 -27.18 3.78 -5.89
N LYS A 89 -25.99 3.18 -6.10
CA LYS A 89 -25.88 1.76 -6.44
C LYS A 89 -26.39 0.83 -5.35
N ASP A 90 -26.12 1.17 -4.10
CA ASP A 90 -26.47 0.39 -2.91
C ASP A 90 -26.47 1.31 -1.67
N LYS A 91 -26.96 0.80 -0.54
CA LYS A 91 -27.08 1.59 0.70
C LYS A 91 -25.74 2.17 1.17
N VAL A 92 -24.64 1.43 1.01
CA VAL A 92 -23.29 1.89 1.38
C VAL A 92 -22.88 3.03 0.46
N SER A 93 -23.03 2.87 -0.85
CA SER A 93 -22.74 3.93 -1.82
C SER A 93 -23.52 5.22 -1.55
N ILE A 94 -24.80 5.12 -1.16
CA ILE A 94 -25.63 6.28 -0.80
C ILE A 94 -25.06 6.99 0.42
N VAL A 95 -24.81 6.25 1.51
CA VAL A 95 -24.27 6.81 2.75
C VAL A 95 -22.91 7.47 2.51
N PHE A 96 -21.98 6.79 1.83
CA PHE A 96 -20.66 7.34 1.54
C PHE A 96 -20.72 8.56 0.61
N SER A 97 -21.64 8.59 -0.35
CA SER A 97 -21.81 9.76 -1.23
C SER A 97 -22.35 10.97 -0.46
N LEU A 98 -23.31 10.76 0.45
CA LEU A 98 -23.81 11.82 1.32
C LEU A 98 -22.72 12.33 2.29
N LEU A 99 -21.94 11.42 2.88
CA LEU A 99 -20.81 11.79 3.74
C LEU A 99 -19.73 12.56 2.98
N LYS A 100 -19.47 12.23 1.71
CA LYS A 100 -18.55 12.99 0.86
C LYS A 100 -19.05 14.42 0.61
N VAL A 101 -20.36 14.60 0.33
CA VAL A 101 -20.95 15.92 0.17
C VAL A 101 -20.87 16.72 1.47
N LEU A 102 -21.20 16.10 2.61
CA LEU A 102 -21.07 16.75 3.93
C LEU A 102 -19.61 17.11 4.22
N GLY A 103 -18.67 16.21 3.96
CA GLY A 103 -17.24 16.46 4.10
C GLY A 103 -16.75 17.59 3.20
N ALA A 104 -17.27 17.71 1.98
CA ALA A 104 -16.97 18.81 1.08
C ALA A 104 -17.49 20.15 1.61
N VAL A 105 -18.72 20.19 2.15
CA VAL A 105 -19.25 21.38 2.81
C VAL A 105 -18.38 21.77 3.99
N VAL A 106 -18.03 20.81 4.87
CA VAL A 106 -17.14 21.06 6.03
C VAL A 106 -15.76 21.56 5.58
N ALA A 107 -15.19 20.99 4.50
CA ALA A 107 -13.91 21.44 3.97
C ALA A 107 -13.96 22.88 3.41
N ILE A 108 -15.04 23.26 2.73
CA ILE A 108 -15.29 24.65 2.30
C ILE A 108 -15.35 25.56 3.52
N LEU A 109 -16.14 25.19 4.53
CA LEU A 109 -16.28 25.95 5.77
C LEU A 109 -14.91 26.19 6.41
N ILE A 110 -14.12 25.13 6.63
CA ILE A 110 -12.76 25.21 7.20
C ILE A 110 -11.84 26.09 6.35
N TYR A 111 -11.84 25.89 5.03
CA TYR A 111 -10.96 26.63 4.12
C TYR A 111 -11.24 28.14 4.13
N PHE A 112 -12.51 28.53 4.05
CA PHE A 112 -12.91 29.94 4.10
C PHE A 112 -12.96 30.50 5.53
N LYS A 113 -12.71 29.66 6.55
CA LYS A 113 -12.84 30.00 7.97
C LYS A 113 -14.24 30.51 8.34
N ILE A 114 -15.27 29.96 7.70
CA ILE A 114 -16.68 30.28 7.92
C ILE A 114 -17.30 29.08 8.63
N GLY A 115 -17.70 29.20 9.89
CA GLY A 115 -18.29 28.07 10.63
C GLY A 115 -18.37 28.30 12.13
N PRO A 116 -18.98 27.35 12.86
CA PRO A 116 -19.13 27.45 14.31
C PRO A 116 -17.77 27.37 15.03
N GLU A 117 -17.66 28.02 16.19
CA GLU A 117 -16.39 28.13 16.94
C GLU A 117 -15.73 26.78 17.24
N TRP A 118 -16.53 25.75 17.58
CA TRP A 118 -16.01 24.42 17.87
C TRP A 118 -15.30 23.78 16.66
N LEU A 119 -15.77 24.06 15.43
CA LEU A 119 -15.17 23.53 14.20
C LEU A 119 -13.89 24.29 13.85
N MET A 120 -13.87 25.60 14.11
CA MET A 120 -12.71 26.47 13.86
C MET A 120 -11.66 26.42 14.97
N ALA A 121 -11.92 25.70 16.06
CA ALA A 121 -10.95 25.49 17.12
C ALA A 121 -9.65 24.90 16.52
N PRO A 122 -8.46 25.43 16.87
CA PRO A 122 -7.19 25.01 16.26
C PRO A 122 -6.90 23.50 16.34
N SER A 123 -7.44 22.82 17.35
CA SER A 123 -7.33 21.38 17.58
C SER A 123 -8.35 20.52 16.82
N MET A 124 -9.28 21.13 16.07
CA MET A 124 -10.39 20.46 15.39
C MET A 124 -10.26 20.60 13.86
N GLY A 125 -11.07 21.46 13.23
CA GLY A 125 -11.13 21.58 11.77
C GLY A 125 -9.78 21.90 11.12
N PRO A 126 -9.08 22.97 11.54
CA PRO A 126 -7.75 23.30 11.04
C PRO A 126 -6.74 22.16 11.22
N PHE A 127 -6.72 21.52 12.39
CA PHE A 127 -5.82 20.39 12.66
C PHE A 127 -6.08 19.23 11.68
N LEU A 128 -7.33 18.80 11.53
CA LEU A 128 -7.69 17.71 10.60
C LEU A 128 -7.33 18.07 9.15
N PHE A 129 -7.59 19.31 8.73
CA PHE A 129 -7.31 19.75 7.37
C PHE A 129 -5.81 19.82 7.07
N GLU A 130 -5.02 20.41 7.96
CA GLU A 130 -3.58 20.63 7.75
C GLU A 130 -2.72 19.39 8.01
N LYS A 131 -3.12 18.55 8.98
CA LYS A 131 -2.32 17.40 9.43
C LYS A 131 -2.76 16.08 8.83
N LEU A 132 -3.99 15.97 8.33
CA LEU A 132 -4.49 14.72 7.72
C LEU A 132 -4.86 14.92 6.25
N VAL A 133 -5.78 15.83 5.94
CA VAL A 133 -6.32 16.00 4.58
C VAL A 133 -5.20 16.35 3.60
N ILE A 134 -4.43 17.41 3.88
CA ILE A 134 -3.36 17.86 3.00
C ILE A 134 -2.28 16.79 2.77
N PRO A 135 -1.69 16.18 3.82
CA PRO A 135 -0.70 15.12 3.63
C PRO A 135 -1.25 13.94 2.84
N VAL A 136 -2.42 13.40 3.21
CA VAL A 136 -3.01 12.24 2.51
C VAL A 136 -3.33 12.57 1.05
N GLY A 137 -3.89 13.75 0.80
CA GLY A 137 -4.23 14.20 -0.55
C GLY A 137 -3.03 14.33 -1.48
N LEU A 138 -1.84 14.65 -0.95
CA LEU A 138 -0.60 14.73 -1.72
C LEU A 138 0.11 13.38 -1.83
N VAL A 139 0.15 12.61 -0.74
CA VAL A 139 0.82 11.32 -0.66
C VAL A 139 0.17 10.30 -1.58
N VAL A 140 -1.16 10.26 -1.66
CA VAL A 140 -1.87 9.22 -2.42
C VAL A 140 -1.53 9.24 -3.92
N PRO A 141 -1.62 10.37 -4.65
CA PRO A 141 -1.26 10.41 -6.08
C PRO A 141 0.23 10.20 -6.31
N LEU A 142 1.11 10.80 -5.49
CA LEU A 142 2.55 10.62 -5.60
C LEU A 142 2.95 9.17 -5.34
N GLY A 143 2.41 8.58 -4.28
CA GLY A 143 2.58 7.18 -3.92
C GLY A 143 2.10 6.26 -5.05
N ALA A 144 0.98 6.54 -5.70
CA ALA A 144 0.49 5.73 -6.81
C ALA A 144 1.50 5.63 -7.99
N ILE A 145 2.24 6.70 -8.29
CA ILE A 145 3.27 6.73 -9.35
C ILE A 145 4.43 5.78 -8.98
N PHE A 146 4.99 5.93 -7.79
CA PHE A 146 6.10 5.09 -7.34
C PHE A 146 5.64 3.66 -7.04
N LEU A 147 4.39 3.47 -6.64
CA LEU A 147 3.83 2.15 -6.39
C LEU A 147 3.77 1.32 -7.67
N ALA A 148 3.45 1.96 -8.80
CA ALA A 148 3.53 1.28 -10.10
C ALA A 148 4.95 0.77 -10.40
N LEU A 149 6.00 1.47 -9.93
CA LEU A 149 7.39 1.03 -10.04
C LEU A 149 7.73 -0.10 -9.05
N LEU A 150 7.06 -0.14 -7.89
CA LEU A 150 7.27 -1.17 -6.90
C LEU A 150 6.59 -2.50 -7.29
N ILE A 151 5.33 -2.44 -7.73
CA ILE A 151 4.53 -3.62 -8.12
C ILE A 151 4.92 -4.09 -9.51
N GLY A 152 5.28 -3.18 -10.41
CA GLY A 152 5.39 -3.48 -11.83
C GLY A 152 6.59 -4.33 -12.21
N TYR A 153 7.64 -4.40 -11.41
CA TYR A 153 8.93 -4.91 -11.89
C TYR A 153 9.47 -6.08 -11.07
N GLY A 154 8.63 -7.02 -10.66
CA GLY A 154 9.07 -8.32 -10.11
C GLY A 154 9.49 -8.32 -8.63
N LEU A 155 9.64 -7.16 -7.99
CA LEU A 155 10.09 -7.07 -6.59
C LEU A 155 9.08 -7.69 -5.63
N LEU A 156 7.78 -7.47 -5.92
CA LEU A 156 6.67 -8.05 -5.17
C LEU A 156 6.74 -9.59 -5.21
N GLU A 157 7.03 -10.14 -6.38
CA GLU A 157 7.17 -11.57 -6.62
C GLU A 157 8.44 -12.13 -5.93
N PHE A 158 9.56 -11.39 -5.97
CA PHE A 158 10.81 -11.77 -5.31
C PHE A 158 10.67 -11.84 -3.79
N LEU A 159 10.24 -10.73 -3.17
CA LEU A 159 10.05 -10.66 -1.72
C LEU A 159 8.90 -11.56 -1.28
N GLY A 160 7.89 -11.71 -2.12
CA GLY A 160 6.76 -12.59 -1.86
C GLY A 160 7.21 -14.02 -1.62
N VAL A 161 7.98 -14.61 -2.53
CA VAL A 161 8.51 -15.96 -2.37
C VAL A 161 9.36 -16.11 -1.11
N LEU A 162 10.25 -15.15 -0.83
CA LEU A 162 11.13 -15.21 0.35
C LEU A 162 10.35 -15.14 1.67
N MET A 163 9.22 -14.43 1.69
CA MET A 163 8.44 -14.19 2.91
C MET A 163 7.30 -15.20 3.11
N GLN A 164 7.02 -16.09 2.14
CA GLN A 164 6.03 -17.17 2.31
C GLN A 164 6.19 -17.98 3.61
N PRO A 165 7.41 -18.37 4.03
CA PRO A 165 7.60 -19.18 5.24
C PRO A 165 7.19 -18.46 6.54
N ILE A 166 7.09 -17.12 6.52
CA ILE A 166 6.71 -16.31 7.68
C ILE A 166 5.24 -15.90 7.56
N MET A 167 4.84 -15.34 6.40
CA MET A 167 3.52 -14.75 6.21
C MET A 167 2.40 -15.79 6.26
N ARG A 168 2.58 -16.95 5.62
CA ARG A 168 1.54 -17.99 5.57
C ARG A 168 1.23 -18.60 6.93
N PRO A 169 2.21 -19.10 7.72
CA PRO A 169 1.89 -19.72 9.00
C PRO A 169 1.45 -18.70 10.06
N ILE A 170 2.07 -17.51 10.11
CA ILE A 170 1.79 -16.54 11.17
C ILE A 170 0.53 -15.74 10.85
N PHE A 171 0.44 -15.18 9.64
CA PHE A 171 -0.60 -14.20 9.29
C PHE A 171 -1.67 -14.74 8.34
N LYS A 172 -1.53 -15.98 7.84
CA LYS A 172 -2.43 -16.59 6.85
C LYS A 172 -2.65 -15.71 5.61
N THR A 173 -1.62 -14.97 5.23
CA THR A 173 -1.57 -14.14 4.03
C THR A 173 -0.48 -14.65 3.09
N PRO A 174 -0.56 -14.37 1.79
CA PRO A 174 0.47 -14.76 0.82
C PRO A 174 1.77 -14.01 1.13
N GLY A 175 2.89 -14.58 0.75
CA GLY A 175 4.21 -14.00 1.00
C GLY A 175 4.33 -12.58 0.45
N ARG A 176 3.71 -12.31 -0.72
CA ARG A 176 3.67 -10.98 -1.35
C ARG A 176 3.12 -9.86 -0.44
N SER A 177 2.31 -10.20 0.58
CA SER A 177 1.80 -9.25 1.58
C SER A 177 2.86 -8.69 2.53
N ALA A 178 4.06 -9.27 2.58
CA ALA A 178 5.16 -8.73 3.37
C ALA A 178 5.62 -7.37 2.83
N VAL A 179 5.49 -7.15 1.52
CA VAL A 179 5.80 -5.86 0.91
C VAL A 179 4.80 -4.80 1.39
N ASP A 180 3.51 -5.15 1.47
CA ASP A 180 2.46 -4.28 2.01
C ASP A 180 2.75 -3.94 3.48
N MET A 181 3.10 -4.94 4.30
CA MET A 181 3.45 -4.77 5.71
C MET A 181 4.62 -3.80 5.92
N VAL A 182 5.68 -3.93 5.12
CA VAL A 182 6.83 -3.02 5.20
C VAL A 182 6.47 -1.63 4.66
N ALA A 183 5.62 -1.55 3.63
CA ALA A 183 5.21 -0.28 3.02
C ALA A 183 4.30 0.54 3.95
N ASP A 184 3.42 -0.13 4.69
CA ASP A 184 2.60 0.48 5.72
C ASP A 184 3.44 1.02 6.87
N LEU A 185 4.46 0.27 7.30
CA LEU A 185 5.35 0.68 8.39
C LEU A 185 6.24 1.88 7.99
N ALA A 186 6.78 1.87 6.78
CA ALA A 186 7.74 2.87 6.31
C ALA A 186 7.06 4.12 5.74
N GLY A 187 5.96 3.95 5.01
CA GLY A 187 5.33 5.03 4.25
C GLY A 187 4.15 5.68 4.95
N SER A 188 3.05 4.94 5.07
CA SER A 188 1.80 5.39 5.72
C SER A 188 0.75 4.30 5.52
N TYR A 189 -0.15 4.15 6.48
CA TYR A 189 -1.36 3.32 6.35
C TYR A 189 -2.16 3.60 5.07
N SER A 190 -2.12 4.85 4.57
CA SER A 190 -2.84 5.22 3.33
C SER A 190 -2.21 4.60 2.10
N ILE A 191 -0.88 4.41 2.12
CA ILE A 191 -0.14 3.84 1.00
C ILE A 191 -0.37 2.34 0.95
N GLY A 192 -0.16 1.59 2.03
CA GLY A 192 -0.38 0.14 1.99
C GLY A 192 -1.83 -0.21 1.69
N MET A 193 -2.81 0.56 2.16
CA MET A 193 -4.21 0.41 1.72
C MET A 193 -4.38 0.56 0.20
N LEU A 194 -3.63 1.45 -0.45
CA LEU A 194 -3.63 1.61 -1.90
C LEU A 194 -3.01 0.38 -2.58
N ILE A 195 -1.90 -0.13 -2.05
CA ILE A 195 -1.24 -1.36 -2.52
C ILE A 195 -2.20 -2.54 -2.42
N THR A 196 -2.78 -2.76 -1.24
CA THR A 196 -3.70 -3.86 -0.97
C THR A 196 -4.91 -3.80 -1.88
N ASN A 197 -5.52 -2.63 -2.05
CA ASN A 197 -6.66 -2.46 -2.96
C ASN A 197 -6.29 -2.74 -4.42
N ARG A 198 -5.09 -2.32 -4.87
CA ARG A 198 -4.62 -2.60 -6.22
C ARG A 198 -4.39 -4.10 -6.44
N LEU A 199 -3.66 -4.76 -5.54
CA LEU A 199 -3.37 -6.19 -5.62
C LEU A 199 -4.63 -7.05 -5.47
N TYR A 200 -5.59 -6.63 -4.65
CA TYR A 200 -6.91 -7.26 -4.56
C TYR A 200 -7.66 -7.19 -5.90
N LYS A 201 -7.71 -6.01 -6.53
CA LYS A 201 -8.36 -5.82 -7.84
C LYS A 201 -7.65 -6.54 -8.98
N GLU A 202 -6.34 -6.70 -8.90
CA GLU A 202 -5.53 -7.47 -9.86
C GLU A 202 -5.66 -9.00 -9.67
N GLY A 203 -6.47 -9.48 -8.73
CA GLY A 203 -6.67 -10.91 -8.50
C GLY A 203 -5.51 -11.59 -7.77
N LYS A 204 -4.63 -10.80 -7.14
CA LYS A 204 -3.45 -11.29 -6.40
C LYS A 204 -3.75 -11.61 -4.92
N TYR A 205 -4.86 -11.08 -4.39
CA TYR A 205 -5.36 -11.35 -3.04
C TYR A 205 -6.81 -11.82 -3.07
N THR A 206 -7.15 -12.71 -2.15
CA THR A 206 -8.54 -13.01 -1.82
C THR A 206 -9.16 -11.89 -0.97
N LEU A 207 -10.49 -11.89 -0.84
CA LEU A 207 -11.21 -10.96 0.05
C LEU A 207 -10.73 -11.09 1.51
N LYS A 208 -10.56 -12.33 2.00
CA LYS A 208 -10.01 -12.60 3.34
C LYS A 208 -8.61 -12.01 3.49
N GLU A 209 -7.71 -12.28 2.55
CA GLU A 209 -6.32 -11.82 2.60
C GLU A 209 -6.25 -10.28 2.58
N ALA A 210 -7.01 -9.63 1.69
CA ALA A 210 -7.08 -8.18 1.61
C ALA A 210 -7.62 -7.56 2.91
N ALA A 211 -8.63 -8.17 3.53
CA ALA A 211 -9.18 -7.71 4.80
C ALA A 211 -8.19 -7.86 5.97
N ILE A 212 -7.42 -8.96 6.01
CA ILE A 212 -6.37 -9.17 7.01
C ILE A 212 -5.30 -8.09 6.86
N ILE A 213 -4.81 -7.86 5.64
CA ILE A 213 -3.76 -6.87 5.37
C ILE A 213 -4.24 -5.47 5.75
N ALA A 214 -5.45 -5.09 5.28
CA ALA A 214 -6.04 -3.78 5.54
C ALA A 214 -6.27 -3.47 7.02
N THR A 215 -6.53 -4.49 7.84
CA THR A 215 -6.84 -4.30 9.27
C THR A 215 -5.65 -4.53 10.19
N GLY A 216 -4.70 -5.38 9.78
CA GLY A 216 -3.58 -5.80 10.60
C GLY A 216 -2.24 -5.17 10.25
N PHE A 217 -2.01 -4.86 8.97
CA PHE A 217 -0.71 -4.36 8.50
C PHE A 217 -0.68 -2.85 8.33
N SER A 218 -1.84 -2.19 8.24
CA SER A 218 -1.98 -0.74 8.14
C SER A 218 -1.71 -0.01 9.46
N THR A 219 -0.44 -0.08 9.89
CA THR A 219 0.07 0.46 11.15
C THR A 219 0.40 1.94 11.07
N VAL A 220 0.64 2.56 12.24
CA VAL A 220 1.06 3.97 12.33
C VAL A 220 2.54 4.11 11.96
N SER A 221 2.90 5.19 11.26
CA SER A 221 4.30 5.40 10.83
C SER A 221 5.23 5.69 12.01
N ALA A 222 6.50 5.28 11.87
CA ALA A 222 7.54 5.56 12.87
C ALA A 222 7.67 7.06 13.17
N THR A 223 7.51 7.92 12.16
CA THR A 223 7.56 9.38 12.31
C THR A 223 6.45 9.91 13.24
N PHE A 224 5.23 9.39 13.11
CA PHE A 224 4.14 9.77 14.01
C PHE A 224 4.36 9.23 15.43
N MET A 225 4.91 8.02 15.57
CA MET A 225 5.31 7.47 16.86
C MET A 225 6.33 8.36 17.58
N ILE A 226 7.31 8.94 16.87
CA ILE A 226 8.28 9.90 17.45
C ILE A 226 7.56 11.14 17.98
N VAL A 227 6.58 11.68 17.25
CA VAL A 227 5.80 12.84 17.71
C VAL A 227 5.04 12.51 18.99
N VAL A 228 4.40 11.35 19.07
CA VAL A 228 3.71 10.88 20.28
C VAL A 228 4.71 10.70 21.43
N ALA A 229 5.84 10.03 21.19
CA ALA A 229 6.88 9.83 22.20
C ALA A 229 7.42 11.16 22.73
N LYS A 230 7.67 12.14 21.86
CA LYS A 230 8.10 13.48 22.26
C LYS A 230 7.05 14.21 23.08
N THR A 231 5.78 14.11 22.68
CA THR A 231 4.66 14.77 23.38
C THR A 231 4.45 14.20 24.78
N LEU A 232 4.67 12.90 24.95
CA LEU A 232 4.52 12.18 26.22
C LEU A 232 5.81 12.15 27.07
N GLY A 233 6.92 12.74 26.59
CA GLY A 233 8.20 12.69 27.28
C GLY A 233 8.86 11.31 27.31
N LEU A 234 8.56 10.44 26.34
CA LEU A 234 9.04 9.06 26.23
C LEU A 234 10.26 8.90 25.30
N MET A 235 10.92 9.99 24.91
CA MET A 235 12.04 9.93 23.96
C MET A 235 13.22 9.09 24.46
N ASP A 236 13.48 9.08 25.77
CA ASP A 236 14.53 8.28 26.39
C ASP A 236 14.28 6.77 26.26
N LEU A 237 13.01 6.38 26.06
CA LEU A 237 12.56 5.00 25.88
C LEU A 237 12.13 4.71 24.44
N TRP A 238 12.50 5.56 23.47
CA TRP A 238 12.04 5.48 22.08
C TRP A 238 12.15 4.07 21.49
N SER A 239 13.32 3.43 21.60
CA SER A 239 13.56 2.10 21.04
C SER A 239 12.62 1.04 21.65
N LEU A 240 12.45 1.09 22.98
CA LEU A 240 11.57 0.16 23.68
C LEU A 240 10.11 0.40 23.28
N PHE A 241 9.66 1.65 23.29
CA PHE A 241 8.32 2.03 22.85
C PHE A 241 8.05 1.54 21.42
N PHE A 242 8.96 1.81 20.49
CA PHE A 242 8.82 1.42 19.09
C PHE A 242 8.69 -0.09 18.90
N TRP A 243 9.66 -0.86 19.40
CA TRP A 243 9.70 -2.31 19.18
C TRP A 243 8.61 -3.07 19.94
N VAL A 244 8.25 -2.62 21.15
CA VAL A 244 7.14 -3.22 21.91
C VAL A 244 5.80 -2.94 21.23
N SER A 245 5.54 -1.70 20.80
CA SER A 245 4.30 -1.37 20.07
C SER A 245 4.19 -2.16 18.77
N LEU A 246 5.29 -2.29 18.02
CA LEU A 246 5.33 -3.06 16.77
C LEU A 246 5.09 -4.56 17.04
N GLY A 247 5.77 -5.12 18.04
CA GLY A 247 5.60 -6.51 18.44
C GLY A 247 4.17 -6.84 18.88
N ILE A 248 3.56 -5.98 19.70
CA ILE A 248 2.16 -6.12 20.12
C ILE A 248 1.23 -6.03 18.91
N THR A 249 1.45 -5.08 18.00
CA THR A 249 0.58 -4.89 16.82
C THR A 249 0.54 -6.12 15.92
N TYR A 250 1.71 -6.70 15.62
CA TYR A 250 1.77 -7.92 14.80
C TYR A 250 1.32 -9.17 15.57
N LEU A 251 1.54 -9.24 16.88
CA LEU A 251 0.96 -10.30 17.71
C LEU A 251 -0.58 -10.26 17.67
N VAL A 252 -1.15 -9.08 17.88
CA VAL A 252 -2.61 -8.87 17.79
C VAL A 252 -3.10 -9.27 16.41
N THR A 253 -2.41 -8.88 15.34
CA THR A 253 -2.76 -9.28 13.97
C THR A 253 -2.73 -10.79 13.76
N ALA A 254 -1.69 -11.47 14.24
CA ALA A 254 -1.60 -12.93 14.17
C ALA A 254 -2.77 -13.60 14.93
N ILE A 255 -3.23 -13.01 16.03
CA ILE A 255 -4.38 -13.50 16.79
C ILE A 255 -5.69 -13.20 16.05
N THR A 256 -5.93 -11.96 15.61
CA THR A 256 -7.20 -11.52 14.99
C THR A 256 -7.50 -12.23 13.69
N VAL A 257 -6.48 -12.58 12.91
CA VAL A 257 -6.58 -13.47 11.72
C VAL A 257 -7.30 -14.79 12.02
N ARG A 258 -7.20 -15.28 13.27
CA ARG A 258 -7.78 -16.55 13.71
C ARG A 258 -9.13 -16.37 14.39
N ILE A 259 -9.55 -15.14 14.66
CA ILE A 259 -10.81 -14.80 15.33
C ILE A 259 -11.84 -14.32 14.28
N TRP A 260 -13.11 -14.43 14.63
CA TRP A 260 -14.19 -13.84 13.84
C TRP A 260 -14.10 -12.29 13.87
N PRO A 261 -14.35 -11.57 12.76
CA PRO A 261 -14.90 -12.04 11.49
C PRO A 261 -13.89 -12.52 10.45
N LEU A 262 -12.59 -12.19 10.60
CA LEU A 262 -11.58 -12.42 9.57
C LEU A 262 -11.44 -13.91 9.20
N ASN A 263 -11.49 -14.82 10.18
CA ASN A 263 -11.34 -16.25 9.91
C ASN A 263 -12.47 -16.87 9.06
N LYS A 264 -13.64 -16.23 8.98
CA LYS A 264 -14.82 -16.69 8.22
C LYS A 264 -15.05 -15.94 6.91
N MET A 265 -14.20 -14.97 6.57
CA MET A 265 -14.31 -14.27 5.28
C MET A 265 -14.04 -15.23 4.11
N SER A 266 -14.64 -14.94 2.96
CA SER A 266 -14.49 -15.77 1.75
C SER A 266 -13.07 -15.64 1.18
N ASP A 267 -12.59 -16.74 0.60
CA ASP A 267 -11.33 -16.79 -0.15
C ASP A 267 -11.56 -16.49 -1.65
N GLU A 268 -12.66 -15.81 -1.98
CA GLU A 268 -12.98 -15.32 -3.32
C GLU A 268 -12.05 -14.19 -3.76
N TYR A 269 -11.72 -14.19 -5.06
CA TYR A 269 -10.97 -13.14 -5.73
C TYR A 269 -11.90 -12.08 -6.33
N TYR A 270 -11.40 -10.86 -6.50
CA TYR A 270 -12.16 -9.78 -7.13
C TYR A 270 -12.36 -9.98 -8.65
N SER A 271 -11.39 -10.61 -9.31
CA SER A 271 -11.39 -10.85 -10.76
C SER A 271 -11.49 -12.34 -11.06
N ASP A 272 -12.17 -12.68 -12.16
CA ASP A 272 -12.22 -14.05 -12.69
C ASP A 272 -10.83 -14.59 -13.11
N ASN A 273 -9.87 -13.70 -13.35
CA ASN A 273 -8.47 -14.03 -13.62
C ASN A 273 -7.66 -14.00 -12.31
N ALA A 274 -7.93 -14.94 -11.41
CA ALA A 274 -7.15 -15.07 -10.18
C ALA A 274 -5.69 -15.47 -10.47
N ASP A 275 -4.75 -14.83 -9.77
CA ASP A 275 -3.31 -15.11 -9.81
C ASP A 275 -2.84 -15.55 -8.41
N PRO A 276 -3.25 -16.75 -7.94
CA PRO A 276 -2.89 -17.25 -6.62
C PRO A 276 -1.37 -17.42 -6.49
N GLU A 277 -0.82 -17.08 -5.33
CA GLU A 277 0.62 -17.28 -5.10
C GLU A 277 0.95 -18.77 -4.99
N GLU A 278 1.82 -19.26 -5.87
CA GLU A 278 2.36 -20.62 -5.80
C GLU A 278 3.11 -20.86 -4.49
N VAL A 279 2.87 -22.00 -3.84
CA VAL A 279 3.51 -22.36 -2.57
C VAL A 279 4.86 -23.01 -2.84
N ILE A 280 5.94 -22.31 -2.49
CA ILE A 280 7.31 -22.74 -2.78
C ILE A 280 7.95 -23.29 -1.51
N LYS A 281 8.31 -24.58 -1.51
CA LYS A 281 8.87 -25.29 -0.34
C LYS A 281 10.39 -25.46 -0.38
N GLU A 282 10.98 -25.45 -1.57
CA GLU A 282 12.43 -25.66 -1.77
C GLU A 282 12.99 -24.62 -2.74
N GLY A 283 14.30 -24.36 -2.65
CA GLY A 283 14.99 -23.46 -3.58
C GLY A 283 14.48 -22.01 -3.55
N LEU A 284 14.05 -21.51 -2.37
CA LEU A 284 13.39 -20.21 -2.18
C LEU A 284 14.05 -19.07 -2.96
N PHE A 285 15.37 -18.92 -2.88
CA PHE A 285 16.08 -17.83 -3.56
C PHE A 285 16.07 -17.96 -5.09
N ARG A 286 16.29 -19.18 -5.63
CA ARG A 286 16.26 -19.44 -7.07
C ARG A 286 14.84 -19.23 -7.63
N ASN A 287 13.85 -19.70 -6.90
CA ASN A 287 12.45 -19.56 -7.28
C ASN A 287 11.97 -18.10 -7.15
N ALA A 288 12.39 -17.39 -6.10
CA ALA A 288 12.15 -15.95 -5.97
C ALA A 288 12.72 -15.19 -7.17
N TRP A 289 13.94 -15.52 -7.59
CA TRP A 289 14.57 -14.92 -8.76
C TRP A 289 13.82 -15.24 -10.06
N ASN A 290 13.39 -16.48 -10.26
CA ASN A 290 12.61 -16.87 -11.43
C ASN A 290 11.25 -16.16 -11.47
N SER A 291 10.51 -16.13 -10.35
CA SER A 291 9.24 -15.40 -10.23
C SER A 291 9.41 -13.90 -10.47
N ALA A 292 10.52 -13.32 -10.00
CA ALA A 292 10.86 -11.92 -10.26
C ALA A 292 11.07 -11.64 -11.76
N MET A 293 11.75 -12.54 -12.48
CA MET A 293 11.98 -12.41 -13.92
C MET A 293 10.69 -12.57 -14.73
N VAL A 294 9.81 -13.48 -14.32
CA VAL A 294 8.46 -13.62 -14.90
C VAL A 294 7.66 -12.33 -14.70
N GLY A 295 7.63 -11.80 -13.47
CA GLY A 295 6.96 -10.54 -13.15
C GLY A 295 7.50 -9.36 -13.95
N ALA A 296 8.83 -9.24 -14.06
CA ALA A 296 9.47 -8.20 -14.86
C ALA A 296 9.15 -8.30 -16.37
N ASN A 297 9.02 -9.52 -16.90
CA ASN A 297 8.67 -9.73 -18.31
C ASN A 297 7.20 -9.41 -18.61
N ASN A 298 6.30 -9.70 -17.67
CA ASN A 298 4.87 -9.42 -17.78
C ASN A 298 4.51 -7.96 -17.44
N SER A 299 5.50 -7.17 -17.04
CA SER A 299 5.32 -5.76 -16.68
C SER A 299 4.84 -4.92 -17.87
N VAL A 300 3.72 -4.23 -17.69
CA VAL A 300 3.21 -3.30 -18.70
C VAL A 300 4.06 -2.03 -18.69
N SER A 301 4.40 -1.49 -19.86
CA SER A 301 5.18 -0.25 -19.96
C SER A 301 4.47 0.92 -19.27
N LEU A 302 5.26 1.79 -18.63
CA LEU A 302 4.79 2.95 -17.83
C LEU A 302 3.71 3.81 -18.51
N GLY A 303 3.73 3.92 -19.84
CA GLY A 303 2.75 4.70 -20.61
C GLY A 303 1.34 4.12 -20.67
N ARG A 304 1.14 2.82 -20.41
CA ARG A 304 -0.18 2.16 -20.45
C ARG A 304 -0.90 2.10 -19.10
N ASN A 305 -0.22 2.45 -18.01
CA ASN A 305 -0.76 2.39 -16.63
C ASN A 305 -1.83 3.46 -16.35
N TYR A 306 -1.98 4.49 -17.20
CA TYR A 306 -2.91 5.61 -16.96
C TYR A 306 -4.31 5.43 -17.58
N GLY A 307 -4.60 4.32 -18.25
CA GLY A 307 -5.84 4.14 -19.03
C GLY A 307 -6.84 3.12 -18.49
N ARG A 308 -6.56 2.46 -17.36
CA ARG A 308 -7.47 1.47 -16.74
C ARG A 308 -7.64 1.77 -15.25
N THR A 309 -8.28 2.90 -14.97
CA THR A 309 -8.93 3.21 -13.69
C THR A 309 -10.42 3.29 -13.91
#